data_AF-A0A967ILM4-F1
#
_entry.id   AF-A0A967ILM4-F1
#
_cell.length_a   1.000
_cell.length_b   1.000
_cell.length_c   1.000
_cell.angle_alpha   90.00
_cell.angle_beta   90.00
_cell.angle_gamma   90.00
#
_symmetry.space_group_name_H-M   'P 1'
#
loop_
_entity.id
_entity.type
_entity.pdbx_description
1 polymer ?
#
loop_
_entity_poly.entity_id
_entity_poly.type
_entity_poly.pdbx_seq_one_letter_code
_entity_poly.pdbx_strand_id
1 'polypeptide(L)'
;ITGMILASAIAGRKYDLILAGQAAADTNDGQVGYEIANLLDIPVISAATEIQASPHDRTAVVERKLQQGYRERLEVTLPALVSVDRNPEELR
;
A
#
# COMPACT_ATOMS: atom_id res chain seq x y z
N ILE A 1 -13.73 1.38 10.71
CA ILE A 1 -13.38 0.93 12.09
C ILE A 1 -12.08 0.14 12.09
N THR A 2 -11.95 -0.88 11.24
CA THR A 2 -10.73 -1.70 11.15
C THR A 2 -9.47 -0.86 10.88
N GLY A 3 -9.50 0.06 9.90
CA GLY A 3 -8.36 0.92 9.60
C GLY A 3 -7.99 1.82 10.77
N MET A 4 -8.97 2.34 11.50
CA MET A 4 -8.75 3.14 12.72
C MET A 4 -8.04 2.36 13.83
N ILE A 5 -8.45 1.12 14.10
CA ILE A 5 -7.81 0.29 15.14
C ILE A 5 -6.37 -0.04 14.73
N LEU A 6 -6.15 -0.40 13.46
CA LEU A 6 -4.82 -0.69 12.94
C LEU A 6 -3.91 0.55 12.97
N ALA A 7 -4.41 1.70 12.53
CA ALA A 7 -3.68 2.97 12.59
C ALA A 7 -3.29 3.29 14.04
N SER A 8 -4.20 3.15 15.00
CA SER A 8 -3.88 3.36 16.42
C SER A 8 -2.82 2.39 16.96
N ALA A 9 -2.79 1.14 16.49
CA ALA A 9 -1.80 0.16 16.93
C ALA A 9 -0.41 0.38 16.30
N ILE A 10 -0.38 0.94 15.08
CA ILE A 10 0.83 1.30 14.33
C ILE A 10 1.41 2.62 14.83
N ALA A 11 0.54 3.56 15.23
CA ALA A 11 0.93 4.88 15.73
C ALA A 11 1.97 4.76 16.85
N GLY A 12 3.05 5.54 16.76
CA GLY A 12 4.16 5.53 17.71
C GLY A 12 5.18 4.41 17.53
N ARG A 13 5.00 3.50 16.55
CA ARG A 13 6.03 2.54 16.14
C ARG A 13 6.90 3.14 15.02
N LYS A 14 8.14 2.65 14.91
CA LYS A 14 9.00 2.96 13.76
C LYS A 14 8.68 2.02 12.61
N TYR A 15 8.42 2.57 11.44
CA TYR A 15 8.22 1.84 10.19
C TYR A 15 8.64 2.73 9.02
N ASP A 16 9.09 2.09 7.95
CA ASP A 16 9.37 2.76 6.67
C ASP A 16 8.26 2.48 5.65
N LEU A 17 7.70 1.27 5.65
CA LEU A 17 6.69 0.85 4.68
C LEU A 17 5.62 -0.01 5.36
N ILE A 18 4.36 0.30 5.07
CA ILE A 18 3.20 -0.51 5.46
C ILE A 18 2.67 -1.20 4.20
N LEU A 19 2.53 -2.52 4.24
CA LEU A 19 1.89 -3.29 3.18
C LEU A 19 0.47 -3.69 3.58
N ALA A 20 -0.48 -3.50 2.66
CA ALA A 20 -1.85 -3.96 2.80
C ALA A 20 -2.29 -4.74 1.55
N GLY A 21 -3.33 -5.56 1.66
CA GLY A 21 -3.99 -6.09 0.48
C GLY A 21 -4.82 -4.99 -0.21
N GLN A 22 -4.95 -5.05 -1.54
CA GLN A 22 -5.75 -4.08 -2.30
C GLN A 22 -7.24 -4.09 -1.92
N ALA A 23 -7.81 -5.27 -1.71
CA ALA A 23 -9.17 -5.45 -1.22
C ALA A 23 -9.31 -6.81 -0.52
N ALA A 24 -10.24 -6.90 0.42
CA ALA A 24 -10.57 -8.17 1.06
C ALA A 24 -11.40 -9.05 0.13
N ALA A 25 -11.16 -10.37 0.15
CA ALA A 25 -11.81 -11.29 -0.78
C ALA A 25 -13.33 -11.48 -0.53
N ASP A 26 -13.80 -11.15 0.66
CA ASP A 26 -15.19 -11.30 1.10
C ASP A 26 -16.06 -10.08 0.75
N THR A 27 -15.53 -8.88 0.98
CA THR A 27 -16.25 -7.62 0.92
C THR A 27 -15.84 -6.77 -0.27
N ASN A 28 -14.64 -7.00 -0.82
CA ASN A 28 -14.05 -6.26 -1.94
C ASN A 28 -14.01 -4.73 -1.75
N ASP A 29 -14.00 -4.26 -0.50
CA ASP A 29 -14.20 -2.84 -0.18
C ASP A 29 -12.93 -1.99 -0.40
N GLY A 30 -11.76 -2.55 -0.11
CA GLY A 30 -10.46 -1.90 -0.37
C GLY A 30 -10.13 -0.66 0.47
N GLN A 31 -11.02 -0.24 1.39
CA GLN A 31 -10.86 1.02 2.13
C GLN A 31 -9.82 0.99 3.25
N VAL A 32 -9.52 -0.18 3.81
CA VAL A 32 -8.70 -0.29 5.04
C VAL A 32 -7.31 0.32 4.88
N GLY A 33 -6.64 0.08 3.75
CA GLY A 33 -5.31 0.67 3.49
C GLY A 33 -5.35 2.20 3.44
N TYR A 34 -6.36 2.76 2.77
CA TYR A 34 -6.56 4.21 2.69
C TYR A 34 -6.90 4.82 4.05
N GLU A 35 -7.77 4.16 4.85
CA GLU A 35 -8.08 4.61 6.22
C GLU A 35 -6.82 4.69 7.08
N ILE A 36 -5.94 3.66 7.02
CA ILE A 36 -4.69 3.64 7.78
C ILE A 36 -3.76 4.77 7.33
N ALA A 37 -3.54 4.92 6.02
CA ALA A 37 -2.65 5.94 5.50
C ALA A 37 -3.11 7.36 5.84
N ASN A 38 -4.42 7.62 5.71
CA ASN A 38 -5.03 8.89 6.05
C ASN A 38 -4.91 9.23 7.54
N LEU A 39 -5.12 8.25 8.43
CA LEU A 39 -5.01 8.47 9.87
C LEU A 39 -3.58 8.63 10.37
N LEU A 40 -2.60 8.03 9.67
CA LEU A 40 -1.17 8.16 9.97
C LEU A 40 -0.52 9.36 9.25
N ASP A 41 -1.27 10.07 8.40
CA ASP A 41 -0.80 11.18 7.57
C ASP A 41 0.43 10.81 6.71
N ILE A 42 0.34 9.68 6.01
CA ILE A 42 1.40 9.17 5.12
C ILE A 42 0.90 8.96 3.70
N PRO A 43 1.78 9.04 2.68
CA PRO A 43 1.43 8.72 1.31
C PRO A 43 0.88 7.30 1.15
N VAL A 44 -0.02 7.12 0.17
CA VAL A 44 -0.56 5.81 -0.21
C VAL A 44 -0.44 5.57 -1.71
N ILE A 45 0.09 4.41 -2.09
CA ILE A 45 0.02 3.89 -3.47
C ILE A 45 -0.82 2.62 -3.48
N SER A 46 -1.75 2.54 -4.42
CA SER A 46 -2.63 1.40 -4.57
C SER A 46 -2.34 0.54 -5.79
N ALA A 47 -2.85 -0.68 -5.77
CA ALA A 47 -2.76 -1.65 -6.86
C ALA A 47 -1.32 -1.96 -7.28
N ALA A 48 -0.39 -2.00 -6.32
CA ALA A 48 1.01 -2.26 -6.57
C ALA A 48 1.21 -3.70 -7.07
N THR A 49 2.06 -3.84 -8.08
CA THR A 49 2.52 -5.12 -8.63
C THR A 49 4.00 -5.37 -8.40
N GLU A 50 4.78 -4.32 -8.19
CA GLU A 50 6.19 -4.40 -7.85
C GLU A 50 6.57 -3.25 -6.92
N ILE A 51 7.43 -3.52 -5.93
CA ILE A 51 7.88 -2.54 -4.94
C ILE A 51 9.39 -2.66 -4.79
N GLN A 52 10.10 -1.55 -5.00
CA GLN A 52 11.54 -1.43 -4.76
C GLN A 52 11.75 -0.33 -3.72
N ALA A 53 12.01 -0.70 -2.46
CA ALA A 53 12.20 0.25 -1.36
C ALA A 53 13.69 0.52 -1.10
N SER A 54 14.06 1.80 -0.91
CA SER A 54 15.37 2.23 -0.42
C SER A 54 15.19 2.97 0.91
N PRO A 55 15.29 2.27 2.06
CA PRO A 55 15.17 2.91 3.38
C PRO A 55 16.25 3.97 3.63
N HIS A 56 17.45 3.79 3.07
CA HIS A 56 18.54 4.77 3.17
C HIS A 56 18.17 6.09 2.49
N ASP A 57 17.63 6.01 1.27
CA ASP A 57 17.25 7.19 0.48
C ASP A 57 15.86 7.73 0.87
N ARG A 58 15.18 7.03 1.78
CA ARG A 58 13.81 7.33 2.25
C ARG A 58 12.80 7.41 1.11
N THR A 59 12.92 6.52 0.11
CA THR A 59 12.00 6.43 -1.01
C THR A 59 11.65 4.99 -1.34
N ALA A 60 10.54 4.80 -2.03
CA ALA A 60 10.20 3.56 -2.71
C ALA A 60 9.72 3.85 -4.13
N VAL A 61 10.14 3.01 -5.07
CA VAL A 61 9.63 3.02 -6.43
C VAL A 61 8.63 1.88 -6.57
N VAL A 62 7.40 2.22 -6.94
CA VAL A 62 6.27 1.28 -7.03
C VAL A 62 5.77 1.25 -8.46
N GLU A 63 5.67 0.05 -9.03
CA GLU A 63 4.87 -0.17 -10.23
C GLU A 63 3.44 -0.54 -9.80
N ARG A 64 2.43 0.13 -10.38
CA ARG A 64 1.02 -0.20 -10.14
C ARG A 64 0.25 -0.46 -11.42
N LYS A 65 -0.81 -1.27 -11.29
CA LYS A 65 -1.80 -1.45 -12.36
C LYS A 65 -2.75 -0.28 -12.44
N LEU A 66 -3.05 0.10 -13.68
CA LEU A 66 -4.12 1.00 -14.06
C LEU A 66 -5.20 0.22 -14.81
N GLN A 67 -6.24 0.94 -15.22
CA GLN A 67 -7.29 0.38 -16.06
C GLN A 67 -6.71 -0.11 -17.39
N GLN A 68 -7.43 -1.04 -18.05
CA GLN A 68 -7.07 -1.55 -19.39
C GLN A 68 -5.67 -2.19 -19.50
N GLY A 69 -5.12 -2.68 -18.38
CA GLY A 69 -3.81 -3.36 -18.37
C GLY A 69 -2.60 -2.43 -18.45
N TYR A 70 -2.83 -1.11 -18.44
CA TYR A 70 -1.74 -0.15 -18.32
C TYR A 70 -1.05 -0.28 -16.95
N ARG A 71 0.21 0.12 -16.92
CA ARG A 71 1.02 0.18 -15.72
C ARG A 71 1.75 1.51 -15.68
N GLU A 72 1.97 2.02 -14.49
CA GLU A 72 2.81 3.18 -14.28
C GLU A 72 3.76 2.94 -13.12
N ARG A 73 4.88 3.67 -13.16
CA ARG A 73 5.91 3.62 -12.15
C ARG A 73 5.96 4.96 -11.43
N LEU A 74 5.82 4.93 -10.11
CA LEU A 74 5.75 6.09 -9.24
C LEU A 74 6.85 5.99 -8.19
N GLU A 75 7.42 7.13 -7.81
CA GLU A 75 8.29 7.22 -6.64
C GLU A 75 7.51 7.86 -5.48
N VAL A 76 7.68 7.33 -4.28
CA VAL A 76 7.04 7.83 -3.05
C VAL A 76 8.06 7.95 -1.93
N THR A 77 7.92 8.99 -1.10
CA THR A 77 8.75 9.17 0.09
C THR A 77 8.31 8.26 1.23
N LEU A 78 9.26 7.80 2.04
CA LEU A 78 9.01 6.98 3.23
C LEU A 78 8.94 7.86 4.51
N PRO A 79 8.00 7.57 5.43
CA PRO A 79 7.16 6.38 5.46
C PRO A 79 5.94 6.43 4.52
N ALA A 80 5.54 5.28 3.95
CA ALA A 80 4.37 5.18 3.07
C ALA A 80 3.57 3.89 3.30
N LEU A 81 2.33 3.88 2.83
CA LEU A 81 1.51 2.67 2.71
C LEU A 81 1.39 2.26 1.23
N VAL A 82 1.56 0.97 0.96
CA VAL A 82 1.37 0.41 -0.38
C VAL A 82 0.40 -0.75 -0.32
N SER A 83 -0.72 -0.67 -1.04
CA SER A 83 -1.64 -1.78 -1.18
C SER A 83 -1.31 -2.63 -2.41
N VAL A 84 -1.13 -3.92 -2.19
CA VAL A 84 -0.64 -4.90 -3.16
C VAL A 84 -1.83 -5.53 -3.87
N ASP A 85 -1.83 -5.48 -5.19
CA ASP A 85 -2.84 -6.14 -6.01
C ASP A 85 -2.55 -7.63 -6.13
N ARG A 86 -3.61 -8.41 -6.31
CA ARG A 86 -3.48 -9.84 -6.59
C ARG A 86 -2.83 -10.00 -7.97
N ASN A 87 -1.76 -10.78 -8.04
CA ASN A 87 -1.28 -11.27 -9.32
C ASN A 87 -2.01 -12.57 -9.67
N PRO A 88 -2.93 -12.57 -10.66
CA PRO A 88 -3.62 -13.79 -11.06
C PRO A 88 -2.69 -14.86 -11.65
N GLU A 89 -1.48 -14.48 -12.11
CA GLU A 89 -0.54 -15.41 -12.75
C GLU A 89 0.33 -16.20 -11.76
N GLU A 90 0.40 -15.76 -10.50
CA GLU A 90 1.21 -16.39 -9.43
C GLU A 90 0.41 -17.29 -8.49
N LEU A 91 -0.90 -17.44 -8.71
CA LEU A 91 -1.70 -18.47 -8.04
C LEU A 91 -1.44 -19.82 -8.73
N ARG A 92 -0.30 -20.43 -8.43
CA ARG A 92 0.05 -21.79 -8.82
C ARG A 92 0.10 -22.70 -7.61
#